data_AF-A0A971JMC2-F1
#
_entry.id   AF-A0A971JMC2-F1
#
_cell.length_a   1.000
_cell.length_b   1.000
_cell.length_c   1.000
_cell.angle_alpha   90.00
_cell.angle_beta   90.00
_cell.angle_gamma   90.00
#
_symmetry.space_group_name_H-M   'P 1'
#
loop_
_entity.id
_entity.type
_entity.pdbx_description
1 polymer ?
#
loop_
_entity_poly.entity_id
_entity_poly.type
_entity_poly.pdbx_seq_one_letter_code
_entity_poly.pdbx_strand_id
1 'polypeptide(L)'
;MTATNSCGCGTAPKLIYACSGAADVGGLCDQAARTLAREGVGRLYCLAGIGAEIDVMVANARSASASLALDGCAMDCAKKTLEKAGVENIAHFRASDHGFEKGKSPVTPENVERLASLARPLLNCRAGEVL
;
A
#
# COMPACT_ATOMS: atom_id res chain seq x y z
N MET A 1 -19.51 14.94 35.34
CA MET A 1 -18.92 14.95 33.99
C MET A 1 -17.47 14.53 34.12
N THR A 2 -17.21 13.22 34.05
CA THR A 2 -15.86 12.67 34.11
C THR A 2 -15.32 12.58 32.70
N ALA A 3 -14.29 13.37 32.41
CA ALA A 3 -13.53 13.27 31.17
C ALA A 3 -12.87 11.88 31.10
N THR A 4 -13.33 11.05 30.17
CA THR A 4 -12.62 9.84 29.77
C THR A 4 -11.41 10.25 28.96
N ASN A 5 -10.25 10.36 29.62
CA ASN A 5 -8.95 10.29 28.97
C ASN A 5 -8.81 8.88 28.36
N SER A 6 -9.25 8.72 27.11
CA SER A 6 -8.92 7.53 26.32
C SER A 6 -7.43 7.60 25.98
N CYS A 7 -6.61 6.97 26.81
CA CYS A 7 -5.24 6.66 26.46
C CYS A 7 -5.26 5.90 25.12
N GLY A 8 -4.80 6.54 24.04
CA GLY A 8 -4.86 6.03 22.67
C GLY A 8 -3.83 4.93 22.42
N CYS A 9 -3.91 3.82 23.13
CA CYS A 9 -3.05 2.65 22.98
C CYS A 9 -3.38 1.80 21.73
N GLY A 10 -3.88 2.43 20.66
CA GLY A 10 -4.04 1.75 19.37
C GLY A 10 -2.70 1.62 18.68
N THR A 11 -2.27 0.40 18.38
CA THR A 11 -1.13 0.15 17.49
C THR A 11 -1.31 1.00 16.22
N ALA A 12 -0.25 1.71 15.83
CA ALA A 12 -0.27 2.53 14.62
C ALA A 12 -0.81 1.74 13.41
N PRO A 13 -1.56 2.37 12.49
CA PRO A 13 -2.22 1.63 11.41
C PRO A 13 -1.21 1.04 10.44
N LYS A 14 -1.58 -0.09 9.83
CA LYS A 14 -0.94 -0.60 8.61
C LYS A 14 -1.55 0.13 7.42
N LEU A 15 -0.74 0.71 6.54
CA LEU A 15 -1.22 1.51 5.40
C LEU A 15 -0.90 0.82 4.07
N ILE A 16 -1.80 0.93 3.11
CA ILE A 16 -1.69 0.36 1.76
C ILE A 16 -1.77 1.50 0.76
N TYR A 17 -0.81 1.52 -0.16
CA TYR A 17 -0.67 2.51 -1.21
C TYR A 17 -0.64 1.81 -2.56
N ALA A 18 -1.38 2.33 -3.53
CA ALA A 18 -1.31 1.86 -4.91
C ALA A 18 -0.83 3.00 -5.81
N CYS A 19 -0.01 2.66 -6.81
CA CYS A 19 0.40 3.62 -7.85
C CYS A 19 -0.81 4.21 -8.61
N SER A 20 -1.90 3.45 -8.75
CA SER A 20 -3.18 3.84 -9.41
C SER A 20 -3.01 4.63 -10.72
N GLY A 21 -1.92 4.39 -11.44
CA GLY A 21 -1.55 5.12 -12.65
C GLY A 21 -2.32 4.67 -13.89
N ALA A 22 -2.10 5.35 -15.01
CA ALA A 22 -2.86 5.16 -16.25
C ALA A 22 -2.72 3.77 -16.93
N ALA A 23 -1.78 2.94 -16.48
CA ALA A 23 -1.61 1.60 -17.04
C ALA A 23 -2.66 0.62 -16.47
N ASP A 24 -2.95 -0.44 -17.22
CA ASP A 24 -3.77 -1.58 -16.77
C ASP A 24 -3.29 -2.16 -15.43
N VAL A 25 -1.98 -2.36 -15.27
CA VAL A 25 -1.35 -2.78 -14.01
C VAL A 25 -1.51 -1.75 -12.89
N GLY A 26 -1.67 -0.46 -13.21
CA GLY A 26 -1.99 0.58 -12.23
C GLY A 26 -3.41 0.43 -11.69
N GLY A 27 -4.38 0.21 -12.58
CA GLY A 27 -5.75 -0.13 -12.20
C GLY A 27 -5.85 -1.46 -11.44
N LEU A 28 -5.02 -2.44 -11.82
CA LEU A 28 -4.96 -3.73 -11.13
C LEU A 28 -4.44 -3.59 -9.70
N CYS A 29 -3.35 -2.84 -9.49
CA CYS A 29 -2.85 -2.52 -8.14
C CYS A 29 -3.89 -1.77 -7.30
N ASP A 30 -4.62 -0.81 -7.88
CA ASP A 30 -5.70 -0.09 -7.18
C ASP A 30 -6.80 -1.05 -6.69
N GLN A 31 -7.31 -1.91 -7.57
CA GLN A 31 -8.38 -2.85 -7.22
C GLN A 31 -7.93 -3.88 -6.19
N ALA A 32 -6.70 -4.39 -6.30
CA ALA A 32 -6.14 -5.29 -5.31
C ALA A 32 -5.93 -4.61 -3.94
N ALA A 33 -5.45 -3.36 -3.91
CA ALA A 33 -5.33 -2.59 -2.67
C ALA A 33 -6.69 -2.41 -1.98
N ARG A 34 -7.77 -2.16 -2.76
CA ARG A 34 -9.13 -2.06 -2.23
C ARG A 34 -9.64 -3.39 -1.69
N THR A 35 -9.31 -4.51 -2.34
CA THR A 35 -9.63 -5.86 -1.83
C THR A 35 -8.95 -6.08 -0.47
N LEU A 36 -7.63 -5.86 -0.39
CA LEU A 36 -6.88 -5.99 0.87
C LEU A 36 -7.45 -5.10 1.99
N ALA A 37 -7.86 -3.87 1.66
CA ALA A 37 -8.48 -2.97 2.61
C ALA A 37 -9.85 -3.46 3.10
N ARG A 38 -10.71 -3.97 2.20
CA ARG A 38 -12.00 -4.57 2.57
C ARG A 38 -11.85 -5.79 3.46
N GLU A 39 -10.78 -6.56 3.28
CA GLU A 39 -10.44 -7.73 4.09
C GLU A 39 -9.82 -7.37 5.45
N GLY A 40 -9.55 -6.09 5.72
CA GLY A 40 -8.97 -5.64 6.98
C GLY A 40 -7.46 -5.88 7.11
N VAL A 41 -6.76 -6.20 6.01
CA VAL A 41 -5.30 -6.42 6.00
C VAL A 41 -4.54 -5.12 6.35
N GLY A 42 -5.06 -3.98 5.89
CA GLY A 42 -4.54 -2.65 6.17
C GLY A 42 -5.52 -1.57 5.69
N ARG A 43 -5.23 -0.30 5.94
CA ARG A 43 -6.06 0.82 5.49
C ARG A 43 -5.51 1.41 4.21
N LEU A 44 -6.36 1.63 3.22
CA LEU A 44 -5.98 2.36 2.01
C LEU A 44 -5.61 3.80 2.37
N TYR A 45 -4.51 4.32 1.83
CA TYR A 45 -4.05 5.69 2.07
C TYR A 45 -3.67 6.37 0.76
N CYS A 46 -4.01 7.65 0.60
CA CYS A 46 -3.87 8.33 -0.69
C CYS A 46 -2.41 8.64 -0.99
N LEU A 47 -1.84 7.92 -1.95
CA LEU A 47 -0.50 8.20 -2.49
C LEU A 47 -0.41 9.62 -3.08
N ALA A 48 -1.46 10.08 -3.77
CA ALA A 48 -1.54 11.43 -4.32
C ALA A 48 -1.38 12.52 -3.25
N GLY A 49 -1.93 12.31 -2.05
CA GLY A 49 -1.79 13.26 -0.94
C GLY A 49 -0.37 13.31 -0.37
N ILE A 50 0.35 12.18 -0.39
CA ILE A 50 1.79 12.14 -0.06
C ILE A 50 2.60 12.86 -1.15
N GLY A 51 2.29 12.61 -2.43
CA GLY A 51 2.96 13.27 -3.56
C GLY A 51 2.70 14.77 -3.64
N ALA A 52 1.56 15.24 -3.12
CA ALA A 52 1.24 16.65 -2.96
C ALA A 52 1.81 17.27 -1.66
N GLU A 53 2.59 16.50 -0.90
CA GLU A 53 3.26 16.94 0.33
C GLU A 53 2.28 17.52 1.38
N ILE A 54 1.06 16.95 1.46
CA ILE A 54 0.07 17.36 2.46
C ILE A 54 0.56 16.94 3.85
N ASP A 55 0.93 17.89 4.71
CA ASP A 55 1.59 17.69 6.00
C ASP A 55 0.98 16.57 6.85
N VAL A 56 -0.33 16.62 7.08
CA VAL A 56 -1.03 15.61 7.90
C VAL A 56 -0.95 14.21 7.28
N MET A 57 -0.91 14.11 5.95
CA MET A 57 -0.81 12.82 5.26
C MET A 57 0.60 12.26 5.34
N VAL A 58 1.62 13.10 5.16
CA VAL A 58 3.03 12.71 5.32
C VAL A 58 3.31 12.27 6.75
N ALA A 59 2.86 13.04 7.75
CA ALA A 59 3.04 12.71 9.16
C ALA A 59 2.40 11.37 9.54
N ASN A 60 1.18 11.12 9.06
CA ASN A 60 0.50 9.83 9.27
C ASN A 60 1.21 8.66 8.59
N ALA A 61 1.71 8.85 7.36
CA ALA A 61 2.45 7.82 6.64
C ALA A 61 3.75 7.44 7.35
N ARG A 62 4.50 8.42 7.86
CA ARG A 62 5.72 8.19 8.67
C ARG A 62 5.44 7.47 9.98
N SER A 63 4.26 7.70 10.56
CA SER A 63 3.86 7.12 11.85
C SER A 63 3.21 5.74 11.69
N ALA A 64 3.04 5.21 10.48
CA ALA A 64 2.42 3.91 10.24
C ALA A 64 3.26 2.77 10.82
N SER A 65 2.60 1.73 11.36
CA SER A 65 3.32 0.54 11.86
C SER A 65 3.93 -0.29 10.74
N ALA A 66 3.33 -0.25 9.54
CA ALA A 66 3.84 -0.82 8.31
C ALA A 66 3.17 -0.13 7.12
N SER A 67 3.89 -0.05 6.00
CA SER A 67 3.39 0.47 4.73
C SER A 67 3.58 -0.56 3.63
N LEU A 68 2.55 -0.82 2.83
CA LEU A 68 2.63 -1.65 1.62
C LEU A 68 2.47 -0.77 0.39
N ALA A 69 3.50 -0.71 -0.45
CA ALA A 69 3.48 -0.08 -1.75
C ALA A 69 3.19 -1.12 -2.85
N LEU A 70 2.08 -0.95 -3.55
CA LEU A 70 1.71 -1.72 -4.74
C LEU A 70 2.02 -0.92 -5.99
N ASP A 71 3.05 -1.34 -6.71
CA ASP A 71 3.49 -0.74 -7.96
C ASP A 71 3.23 -1.69 -9.14
N GLY A 72 2.70 -1.15 -10.23
CA GLY A 72 2.36 -1.95 -11.41
C GLY A 72 3.53 -2.23 -12.34
N CYS A 73 4.59 -1.41 -12.30
CA CYS A 73 5.70 -1.47 -13.24
C CYS A 73 7.00 -0.96 -12.62
N ALA A 74 8.11 -1.09 -13.35
CA ALA A 74 9.47 -0.71 -12.92
C ALA A 74 9.67 0.78 -12.56
N MET A 75 8.65 1.62 -12.74
CA MET A 75 8.72 3.02 -12.32
C MET A 75 8.71 3.18 -10.80
N ASP A 76 8.12 2.22 -10.06
CA ASP A 76 8.05 2.23 -8.59
C ASP A 76 7.49 3.53 -8.02
N CYS A 77 6.42 4.06 -8.62
CA CYS A 77 5.86 5.36 -8.28
C CYS A 77 5.43 5.43 -6.80
N ALA A 78 4.77 4.38 -6.29
CA ALA A 78 4.31 4.35 -4.91
C ALA A 78 5.49 4.27 -3.94
N LYS A 79 6.39 3.31 -4.15
CA LYS A 79 7.59 3.16 -3.32
C LYS A 79 8.44 4.44 -3.28
N LYS A 80 8.81 4.99 -4.45
CA LYS A 80 9.65 6.20 -4.52
C LYS A 80 8.99 7.42 -3.89
N THR A 81 7.67 7.56 -4.00
CA THR A 81 6.92 8.64 -3.35
C THR A 81 6.99 8.51 -1.82
N LEU A 82 6.84 7.30 -1.28
CA LEU A 82 6.96 7.04 0.15
C LEU A 82 8.39 7.25 0.68
N GLU A 83 9.40 6.79 -0.06
CA GLU A 83 10.81 7.02 0.26
C GLU A 83 11.15 8.52 0.28
N LYS A 84 10.72 9.29 -0.74
CA LYS A 84 10.89 10.75 -0.77
C LYS A 84 10.20 11.42 0.43
N ALA A 85 9.05 10.88 0.86
CA ALA A 85 8.33 11.36 2.03
C ALA A 85 8.96 10.92 3.36
N GLY A 86 10.04 10.13 3.38
CA GLY A 86 10.73 9.68 4.59
C GLY A 86 10.00 8.57 5.34
N VAL A 87 9.23 7.74 4.64
CA VAL A 87 8.64 6.53 5.22
C VAL A 87 9.68 5.40 5.15
N GLU A 88 9.97 4.76 6.28
CA GLU A 88 11.06 3.75 6.36
C GLU A 88 10.54 2.31 6.26
N ASN A 89 9.37 2.01 6.85
CA ASN A 89 8.81 0.65 6.94
C ASN A 89 7.97 0.27 5.70
N ILE A 90 8.59 0.29 4.51
CA ILE A 90 7.91 0.03 3.23
C ILE A 90 8.14 -1.41 2.78
N ALA A 91 7.11 -2.24 2.86
CA ALA A 91 7.00 -3.45 2.05
C ALA A 91 6.63 -3.07 0.61
N HIS A 92 7.26 -3.69 -0.37
CA HIS A 92 7.07 -3.34 -1.78
C HIS A 92 6.66 -4.57 -2.58
N PHE A 93 5.59 -4.42 -3.36
CA PHE A 93 5.13 -5.38 -4.34
C PHE A 93 5.14 -4.73 -5.71
N ARG A 94 5.87 -5.32 -6.66
CA ARG A 94 5.83 -4.89 -8.06
C ARG A 94 5.15 -5.94 -8.91
N ALA A 95 3.99 -5.62 -9.48
CA ALA A 95 3.15 -6.56 -10.22
C ALA A 95 3.89 -7.24 -11.40
N SER A 96 4.76 -6.51 -12.10
CA SER A 96 5.55 -7.05 -13.21
C SER A 96 6.48 -8.20 -12.80
N ASP A 97 6.96 -8.20 -11.55
CA ASP A 97 7.85 -9.24 -11.03
C ASP A 97 7.10 -10.56 -10.76
N HIS A 98 5.76 -10.50 -10.80
CA HIS A 98 4.84 -11.63 -10.60
C HIS A 98 4.06 -12.00 -11.88
N GLY A 99 4.53 -11.54 -13.04
CA GLY A 99 3.96 -11.89 -14.35
C GLY A 99 2.75 -11.04 -14.76
N PHE A 100 2.52 -9.90 -14.13
CA PHE A 100 1.55 -8.91 -14.62
C PHE A 100 2.26 -7.92 -15.55
N GLU A 101 2.27 -8.22 -16.84
CA GLU A 101 2.85 -7.34 -17.85
C GLU A 101 1.95 -6.14 -18.16
N LYS A 102 2.54 -4.95 -18.20
CA LYS A 102 1.88 -3.71 -18.61
C LYS A 102 1.35 -3.83 -20.05
N GLY A 103 0.07 -3.49 -20.24
CA GLY A 103 -0.65 -3.58 -21.51
C GLY A 103 -1.20 -4.98 -21.81
N LYS A 104 -0.99 -5.96 -20.93
CA LYS A 104 -1.44 -7.36 -21.10
C LYS A 104 -2.11 -7.93 -19.84
N SER A 105 -2.36 -7.10 -18.83
CA SER A 105 -2.89 -7.49 -17.53
C SER A 105 -4.22 -6.79 -17.27
N PRO A 106 -5.30 -7.17 -17.99
CA PRO A 106 -6.59 -6.55 -17.82
C PRO A 106 -7.10 -6.70 -16.39
N VAL A 107 -7.83 -5.71 -15.91
CA VAL A 107 -8.43 -5.71 -14.57
C VAL A 107 -9.62 -6.67 -14.58
N THR A 108 -9.36 -7.94 -14.27
CA THR A 108 -10.36 -8.99 -14.08
C THR A 108 -10.42 -9.42 -12.61
N PRO A 109 -11.54 -9.97 -12.12
CA PRO A 109 -11.62 -10.46 -10.74
C PRO A 109 -10.51 -11.47 -10.40
N GLU A 110 -10.16 -12.34 -11.34
CA GLU A 110 -9.11 -13.34 -11.18
C GLU A 110 -7.72 -12.69 -11.03
N ASN A 111 -7.38 -11.72 -11.87
CA ASN A 111 -6.12 -10.99 -11.75
C ASN A 111 -6.05 -10.19 -10.46
N VAL A 112 -7.17 -9.57 -10.04
CA VAL A 112 -7.26 -8.79 -8.80
C VAL A 112 -7.02 -9.68 -7.59
N GLU A 113 -7.67 -10.85 -7.52
CA GLU A 113 -7.47 -11.80 -6.42
C GLU A 113 -6.06 -12.39 -6.43
N ARG A 114 -5.52 -12.72 -7.60
CA ARG A 114 -4.15 -13.22 -7.72
C ARG A 114 -3.14 -12.18 -7.22
N LEU A 115 -3.30 -10.90 -7.55
CA LEU A 115 -2.40 -9.85 -7.04
C LEU A 115 -2.60 -9.66 -5.53
N ALA A 116 -3.84 -9.54 -5.07
CA ALA A 116 -4.16 -9.35 -3.65
C ALA A 116 -3.57 -10.49 -2.79
N SER A 117 -3.76 -11.75 -3.17
CA SER A 117 -3.23 -12.92 -2.46
C SER A 117 -1.70 -12.93 -2.38
N LEU A 118 -0.99 -12.56 -3.45
CA LEU A 118 0.48 -12.45 -3.46
C LEU A 118 0.99 -11.30 -2.59
N ALA A 119 0.26 -10.17 -2.55
CA ALA A 119 0.66 -8.99 -1.78
C ALA A 119 0.28 -9.07 -0.28
N ARG A 120 -0.79 -9.81 0.06
CA ARG A 120 -1.32 -9.97 1.43
C ARG A 120 -0.25 -10.32 2.49
N PRO A 121 0.65 -11.30 2.29
CA PRO A 121 1.64 -11.65 3.31
C PRO A 121 2.65 -10.53 3.59
N LEU A 122 2.92 -9.65 2.61
CA LEU A 122 3.96 -8.61 2.72
C LEU A 122 3.67 -7.56 3.79
N LEU A 123 2.40 -7.33 4.12
CA LEU A 123 2.00 -6.39 5.19
C LEU A 123 1.88 -7.08 6.56
N ASN A 124 2.04 -8.40 6.61
CA ASN A 124 2.00 -9.19 7.84
C ASN A 124 3.39 -9.67 8.29
N CYS A 125 4.34 -9.85 7.36
CA CYS A 125 5.74 -10.09 7.69
C CYS A 125 6.35 -8.84 8.32
N ARG A 126 6.87 -8.97 9.54
CA ARG A 126 7.64 -7.89 10.18
C ARG A 126 8.97 -7.73 9.42
N ALA A 127 9.45 -6.50 9.26
CA ALA A 127 10.80 -6.25 8.76
C ALA A 127 11.80 -7.04 9.62
N GLY A 128 12.36 -8.13 9.08
CA GLY A 128 13.26 -9.04 9.79
C GLY A 128 13.00 -10.54 9.59
N GLU A 129 11.82 -10.97 9.13
CA GLU A 129 11.60 -12.36 8.70
C GLU A 129 11.93 -12.49 7.20
N VAL A 130 13.18 -12.86 6.92
CA VAL A 130 13.60 -13.36 5.60
C VAL A 130 13.09 -14.81 5.51
N LEU A 131 12.41 -15.13 4.40
CA LEU A 131 12.07 -16.50 4.00
C LEU A 131 13.32 -17.35 3.77
#